data_AF-A0A958XZ48-F1
#
_entry.id   AF-A0A958XZ48-F1
#
_cell.length_a   1.000
_cell.length_b   1.000
_cell.length_c   1.000
_cell.angle_alpha   90.00
_cell.angle_beta   90.00
_cell.angle_gamma   90.00
#
_symmetry.space_group_name_H-M   'P 1'
#
loop_
_entity.id
_entity.type
_entity.pdbx_description
1 polymer ?
#
loop_
_entity_poly.entity_id
_entity_poly.type
_entity_poly.pdbx_seq_one_letter_code
_entity_poly.pdbx_strand_id
1 'polypeptide(L)'
;SDNAVREQAIQHNLEVIEAGKALGSQSITVWLADGASFPGQNNLRGALQNTMDSLKTIYRHLPDDWKMYIEYKPYEPNFYSTVIQDWGTSYLLATECGSQAYTLVDLGHHLPNTNIEQIVATLMIKGKLGGFHFNDSKYGDDDLTVGSIKPYQLFLIFNELVYGVRNNTGNNPPLAWMIDASHNVKDPLEDLIQSLEAIRIAYAQALLVDNIALEEA
;
A
#
# COMPACT_ATOMS: atom_id res chain seq x y z
N SER A 1 9.47 8.82 20.27
CA SER A 1 10.87 9.12 20.66
C SER A 1 11.34 8.27 21.84
N ASP A 2 10.44 7.86 22.74
CA ASP A 2 10.72 6.84 23.76
C ASP A 2 11.17 5.52 23.11
N ASN A 3 12.25 4.92 23.62
CA ASN A 3 12.78 3.66 23.12
C ASN A 3 11.91 2.47 23.56
N ALA A 4 11.43 2.47 24.80
CA ALA A 4 10.62 1.37 25.33
C ALA A 4 9.32 1.20 24.54
N VAL A 5 8.70 2.32 24.13
CA VAL A 5 7.49 2.31 23.28
C VAL A 5 7.79 1.72 21.89
N ARG A 6 8.96 2.03 21.30
CA ARG A 6 9.35 1.44 20.00
C ARG A 6 9.64 -0.05 20.13
N GLU A 7 10.34 -0.46 21.18
CA GLU A 7 10.60 -1.88 21.46
C GLU A 7 9.29 -2.66 21.61
N GLN A 8 8.29 -2.09 22.30
CA GLN A 8 6.95 -2.66 22.40
C GLN A 8 6.26 -2.79 21.02
N ALA A 9 6.31 -1.74 20.19
CA ALA A 9 5.71 -1.78 18.85
C ALA A 9 6.40 -2.80 17.91
N ILE A 10 7.72 -2.92 18.00
CA ILE A 10 8.49 -3.97 17.30
C ILE A 10 8.03 -5.34 17.78
N GLN A 11 7.99 -5.56 19.10
CA GLN A 11 7.58 -6.83 19.68
C GLN A 11 6.18 -7.25 19.23
N HIS A 12 5.24 -6.31 19.16
CA HIS A 12 3.90 -6.56 18.64
C HIS A 12 3.93 -7.06 17.18
N ASN A 13 4.74 -6.44 16.32
CA ASN A 13 4.87 -6.89 14.93
C ASN A 13 5.49 -8.31 14.84
N LEU A 14 6.41 -8.65 15.74
CA LEU A 14 6.94 -10.02 15.82
C LEU A 14 5.86 -11.03 16.24
N GLU A 15 5.00 -10.67 17.19
CA GLU A 15 3.85 -11.50 17.59
C GLU A 15 2.85 -11.68 16.45
N VAL A 16 2.60 -10.65 15.64
CA VAL A 16 1.77 -10.74 14.42
C VAL A 16 2.38 -11.71 13.40
N ILE A 17 3.70 -11.67 13.21
CA ILE A 17 4.41 -12.64 12.36
C ILE A 17 4.22 -14.06 12.90
N GLU A 18 4.39 -14.30 14.20
CA GLU A 18 4.19 -15.63 14.80
C GLU A 18 2.74 -16.13 14.66
N ALA A 19 1.76 -15.27 14.90
CA ALA A 19 0.34 -15.61 14.69
C ALA A 19 0.06 -15.92 13.21
N GLY A 20 0.60 -15.12 12.29
CA GLY A 20 0.44 -15.35 10.86
C GLY A 20 1.09 -16.65 10.39
N LYS A 21 2.25 -17.04 10.94
CA LYS A 21 2.86 -18.36 10.68
C LYS A 21 1.92 -19.51 11.05
N ALA A 22 1.29 -19.42 12.22
CA ALA A 22 0.36 -20.44 12.69
C ALA A 22 -0.92 -20.55 11.82
N LEU A 23 -1.31 -19.45 11.17
CA LEU A 23 -2.49 -19.36 10.31
C LEU A 23 -2.19 -19.56 8.81
N GLY A 24 -0.92 -19.72 8.43
CA GLY A 24 -0.51 -19.88 7.03
C GLY A 24 -0.43 -18.58 6.22
N SER A 25 -0.33 -17.42 6.89
CA SER A 25 0.03 -16.15 6.23
C SER A 25 1.45 -16.23 5.66
N GLN A 26 1.71 -15.40 4.64
CA GLN A 26 3.02 -15.26 4.00
C GLN A 26 3.46 -13.80 3.90
N SER A 27 2.82 -12.91 4.67
CA SER A 27 3.15 -11.49 4.66
C SER A 27 2.70 -10.78 5.92
N ILE A 28 3.31 -9.62 6.16
CA ILE A 28 2.86 -8.61 7.12
C ILE A 28 2.76 -7.25 6.42
N THR A 29 1.65 -6.56 6.63
CA THR A 29 1.50 -5.14 6.25
C THR A 29 1.75 -4.28 7.48
N VAL A 30 2.56 -3.23 7.33
CA VAL A 30 2.86 -2.25 8.36
C VAL A 30 2.37 -0.89 7.89
N TRP A 31 1.20 -0.48 8.39
CA TRP A 31 0.72 0.89 8.37
C TRP A 31 0.94 1.51 9.75
N LEU A 32 1.48 2.73 9.79
CA LEU A 32 1.76 3.45 11.04
C LEU A 32 1.12 4.83 10.99
N ALA A 33 0.40 5.15 12.06
CA ALA A 33 -0.18 6.47 12.30
C ALA A 33 0.87 7.54 12.67
N ASP A 34 2.14 7.17 12.86
CA ASP A 34 3.21 8.02 13.36
C ASP A 34 3.33 9.34 12.60
N GLY A 35 3.36 10.45 13.33
CA GLY A 35 3.32 11.78 12.76
C GLY A 35 3.28 12.89 13.80
N ALA A 36 2.99 14.10 13.36
CA ALA A 36 2.77 15.27 14.18
C ALA A 36 1.51 16.02 13.73
N SER A 37 0.85 16.67 14.68
CA SER A 37 -0.31 17.53 14.43
C SER A 37 0.05 19.02 14.47
N PHE A 38 1.25 19.38 14.92
CA PHE A 38 1.73 20.77 14.95
C PHE A 38 3.17 20.94 14.42
N PRO A 39 3.47 22.07 13.75
CA PRO A 39 4.83 22.44 13.39
C PRO A 39 5.78 22.44 14.59
N GLY A 40 6.94 21.78 14.44
CA GLY A 40 7.96 21.69 15.46
C GLY A 40 7.73 20.64 16.57
N GLN A 41 6.58 19.94 16.57
CA GLN A 41 6.29 18.89 17.55
C GLN A 41 7.29 17.72 17.46
N ASN A 42 7.65 17.32 16.24
CA ASN A 42 8.61 16.25 15.99
C ASN A 42 9.82 16.76 15.21
N ASN A 43 11.01 16.23 15.53
CA ASN A 43 12.13 16.26 14.59
C ASN A 43 11.86 15.26 13.46
N LEU A 44 11.53 15.76 12.26
CA LEU A 44 11.11 14.91 11.13
C LEU A 44 12.15 13.86 10.75
N ARG A 45 13.44 14.24 10.73
CA ARG A 45 14.55 13.31 10.42
C ARG A 45 14.68 12.21 11.47
N GLY A 46 14.60 12.59 12.75
CA GLY A 46 14.64 11.64 13.86
C GLY A 46 13.45 10.68 13.84
N ALA A 47 12.25 11.16 13.50
CA ALA A 47 11.06 10.31 13.38
C ALA A 47 11.21 9.30 12.24
N LEU A 48 11.70 9.73 11.08
CA LEU A 48 11.98 8.85 9.95
C LEU A 48 13.07 7.81 10.29
N GLN A 49 14.17 8.23 10.91
CA GLN A 49 15.26 7.30 11.31
C GLN A 49 14.76 6.24 12.29
N ASN A 50 14.02 6.65 13.33
CA ASN A 50 13.46 5.72 14.30
C ASN A 50 12.50 4.70 13.65
N THR A 51 11.69 5.15 12.70
CA THR A 51 10.77 4.29 11.95
C THR A 51 11.54 3.31 11.08
N MET A 52 12.56 3.77 10.37
CA MET A 52 13.45 2.94 9.56
C MET A 52 14.16 1.87 10.39
N ASP A 53 14.71 2.23 11.55
CA ASP A 53 15.41 1.29 12.43
C ASP A 53 14.46 0.22 13.01
N SER A 54 13.22 0.62 13.30
CA SER A 54 12.17 -0.28 13.77
C SER A 54 11.75 -1.27 12.67
N LEU A 55 11.48 -0.76 11.45
CA LEU A 55 11.16 -1.58 10.29
C LEU A 55 12.29 -2.56 9.94
N LYS A 56 13.55 -2.11 9.95
CA LYS A 56 14.73 -2.99 9.77
C LYS A 56 14.81 -4.08 10.84
N THR A 57 14.38 -3.79 12.07
CA THR A 57 14.35 -4.80 13.15
C THR A 57 13.25 -5.82 12.94
N ILE A 58 12.05 -5.40 12.56
CA ILE A 58 10.94 -6.31 12.20
C ILE A 58 11.33 -7.15 10.98
N TYR A 59 11.90 -6.53 9.96
CA TYR A 59 12.34 -7.17 8.72
C TYR A 59 13.30 -8.34 8.96
N ARG A 60 14.25 -8.19 9.89
CA ARG A 60 15.22 -9.25 10.25
C ARG A 60 14.58 -10.51 10.85
N HIS A 61 13.32 -10.45 11.27
CA HIS A 61 12.58 -11.58 11.82
C HIS A 61 11.56 -12.16 10.84
N LEU A 62 11.46 -11.62 9.62
CA LEU A 62 10.64 -12.21 8.57
C LEU A 62 11.16 -13.59 8.21
N PRO A 63 10.27 -14.59 8.02
CA PRO A 63 10.63 -15.83 7.34
C PRO A 63 11.15 -15.59 5.92
N ASP A 64 11.98 -16.47 5.41
CA ASP A 64 12.58 -16.37 4.08
C ASP A 64 11.54 -16.35 2.94
N ASP A 65 10.37 -16.94 3.15
CA ASP A 65 9.26 -16.99 2.18
C ASP A 65 8.22 -15.88 2.38
N TRP A 66 8.40 -15.01 3.38
CA TRP A 66 7.48 -13.92 3.68
C TRP A 66 7.78 -12.63 2.93
N LYS A 67 6.82 -11.70 2.94
CA LYS A 67 6.96 -10.33 2.45
C LYS A 67 6.55 -9.34 3.54
N MET A 68 7.20 -8.19 3.55
CA MET A 68 6.77 -7.02 4.31
C MET A 68 6.26 -5.96 3.36
N TYR A 69 5.07 -5.45 3.65
CA TYR A 69 4.45 -4.37 2.90
C TYR A 69 4.41 -3.11 3.76
N ILE A 70 4.99 -2.02 3.25
CA ILE A 70 5.04 -0.73 3.93
C ILE A 70 4.02 0.18 3.27
N GLU A 71 2.95 0.46 4.00
CA GLU A 71 1.86 1.30 3.53
C GLU A 71 2.13 2.76 3.90
N TYR A 72 1.81 3.68 3.00
CA TYR A 72 1.92 5.12 3.23
C TYR A 72 0.54 5.74 3.35
N LYS A 73 0.45 6.85 4.11
CA LYS A 73 -0.76 7.67 4.20
C LYS A 73 -0.38 9.14 4.47
N PRO A 74 -0.85 10.12 3.67
CA PRO A 74 -0.40 11.50 3.78
C PRO A 74 -0.81 12.22 5.06
N TYR A 75 -1.96 11.86 5.62
CA TYR A 75 -2.52 12.46 6.84
C TYR A 75 -3.54 11.51 7.47
N GLU A 76 -4.06 11.88 8.64
CA GLU A 76 -4.95 11.08 9.49
C GLU A 76 -4.24 9.85 10.11
N PRO A 77 -4.13 9.78 11.45
CA PRO A 77 -4.72 10.69 12.45
C PRO A 77 -3.92 11.97 12.68
N ASN A 78 -2.76 12.15 12.03
CA ASN A 78 -1.94 13.35 12.14
C ASN A 78 -2.23 14.34 11.00
N PHE A 79 -2.29 15.63 11.32
CA PHE A 79 -2.77 16.67 10.38
C PHE A 79 -1.71 17.73 10.03
N TYR A 80 -0.47 17.55 10.44
CA TYR A 80 0.65 18.39 10.02
C TYR A 80 1.72 17.60 9.27
N SER A 81 2.16 16.47 9.80
CA SER A 81 3.05 15.54 9.09
C SER A 81 2.77 14.09 9.49
N THR A 82 2.91 13.17 8.54
CA THR A 82 3.00 11.72 8.78
C THR A 82 4.41 11.26 8.43
N VAL A 83 4.92 10.23 9.12
CA VAL A 83 6.30 9.77 8.89
C VAL A 83 6.43 9.02 7.55
N ILE A 84 5.42 8.25 7.17
CA ILE A 84 5.36 7.53 5.88
C ILE A 84 4.24 8.16 5.04
N GLN A 85 4.44 9.42 4.65
CA GLN A 85 3.38 10.26 4.07
C GLN A 85 3.06 9.96 2.60
N ASP A 86 3.99 9.36 1.85
CA ASP A 86 3.81 9.12 0.42
C ASP A 86 4.57 7.87 -0.06
N TRP A 87 4.31 7.50 -1.32
CA TRP A 87 4.94 6.37 -2.00
C TRP A 87 6.47 6.49 -2.06
N GLY A 88 7.02 7.71 -2.08
CA GLY A 88 8.46 7.94 -2.12
C GLY A 88 9.14 7.56 -0.81
N THR A 89 8.53 7.92 0.33
CA THR A 89 9.00 7.50 1.64
C THR A 89 8.79 6.01 1.88
N SER A 90 7.66 5.43 1.48
CA SER A 90 7.47 3.97 1.54
C SER A 90 8.53 3.23 0.70
N TYR A 91 8.75 3.67 -0.54
CA TYR A 91 9.78 3.11 -1.44
C TYR A 91 11.18 3.16 -0.82
N LEU A 92 11.55 4.30 -0.21
CA LEU A 92 12.82 4.47 0.51
C LEU A 92 12.94 3.43 1.63
N LEU A 93 11.94 3.34 2.51
CA LEU A 93 11.95 2.43 3.66
C LEU A 93 11.98 0.96 3.22
N ALA A 94 11.23 0.60 2.18
CA ALA A 94 11.22 -0.74 1.60
C ALA A 94 12.57 -1.11 0.98
N THR A 95 13.25 -0.14 0.35
CA THR A 95 14.60 -0.33 -0.20
C THR A 95 15.64 -0.49 0.90
N GLU A 96 15.54 0.32 1.95
CA GLU A 96 16.44 0.27 3.10
C GLU A 96 16.30 -1.02 3.93
N CYS A 97 15.12 -1.65 3.96
CA CYS A 97 14.93 -2.92 4.65
C CYS A 97 15.59 -4.08 3.90
N GLY A 98 15.18 -4.34 2.65
CA GLY A 98 15.75 -5.42 1.85
C GLY A 98 14.87 -5.93 0.72
N SER A 99 15.21 -7.10 0.17
CA SER A 99 14.54 -7.68 -1.00
C SER A 99 13.12 -8.16 -0.71
N GLN A 100 12.77 -8.50 0.53
CA GLN A 100 11.42 -8.95 0.91
C GLN A 100 10.48 -7.81 1.32
N ALA A 101 10.94 -6.56 1.28
CA ALA A 101 10.16 -5.39 1.64
C ALA A 101 9.74 -4.61 0.39
N TYR A 102 8.46 -4.24 0.35
CA TYR A 102 7.81 -3.59 -0.78
C TYR A 102 6.84 -2.50 -0.32
N THR A 103 6.44 -1.62 -1.22
CA THR A 103 5.41 -0.62 -1.00
C THR A 103 4.02 -1.22 -1.20
N LEU A 104 3.10 -0.92 -0.28
CA LEU A 104 1.67 -1.17 -0.45
C LEU A 104 0.98 0.13 -0.88
N VAL A 105 0.12 0.04 -1.90
CA VAL A 105 -0.65 1.18 -2.40
C VAL A 105 -2.10 1.03 -1.95
N ASP A 106 -2.55 1.91 -1.08
CA ASP A 106 -3.97 2.11 -0.79
C ASP A 106 -4.52 3.22 -1.70
N LEU A 107 -5.68 3.01 -2.32
CA LEU A 107 -6.24 3.95 -3.29
C LEU A 107 -6.70 5.28 -2.66
N GLY A 108 -7.13 5.28 -1.40
CA GLY A 108 -7.55 6.46 -0.62
C GLY A 108 -6.39 7.29 -0.09
N HIS A 109 -5.18 6.72 -0.03
CA HIS A 109 -4.02 7.31 0.67
C HIS A 109 -3.19 8.27 -0.18
N HIS A 110 -3.83 9.19 -0.90
CA HIS A 110 -3.14 10.13 -1.78
C HIS A 110 -3.62 11.57 -1.60
N LEU A 111 -2.73 12.53 -1.86
CA LEU A 111 -3.13 13.93 -1.92
C LEU A 111 -4.08 14.17 -3.12
N PRO A 112 -4.96 15.18 -3.05
CA PRO A 112 -5.91 15.47 -4.12
C PRO A 112 -5.26 15.59 -5.51
N ASN A 113 -5.90 14.99 -6.51
CA ASN A 113 -5.47 14.97 -7.92
C ASN A 113 -4.16 14.22 -8.20
N THR A 114 -3.67 13.42 -7.27
CA THR A 114 -2.54 12.51 -7.53
C THR A 114 -2.90 11.54 -8.65
N ASN A 115 -2.00 11.37 -9.62
CA ASN A 115 -2.08 10.30 -10.60
C ASN A 115 -1.53 9.01 -9.95
N ILE A 116 -2.43 8.12 -9.56
CA ILE A 116 -2.11 6.90 -8.79
C ILE A 116 -1.51 5.84 -9.72
N GLU A 117 -2.06 5.70 -10.93
CA GLU A 117 -1.57 4.76 -11.94
C GLU A 117 -0.11 5.05 -12.36
N GLN A 118 0.34 6.31 -12.36
CA GLN A 118 1.75 6.69 -12.53
C GLN A 118 2.63 6.20 -11.36
N ILE A 119 2.12 6.24 -10.12
CA ILE A 119 2.82 5.69 -8.94
C ILE A 119 2.97 4.17 -9.10
N VAL A 120 1.90 3.49 -9.50
CA VAL A 120 1.90 2.05 -9.78
C VAL A 120 2.96 1.71 -10.84
N ALA A 121 2.96 2.39 -11.98
CA ALA A 121 3.96 2.20 -13.03
C ALA A 121 5.40 2.39 -12.51
N THR A 122 5.62 3.42 -11.70
CA THR A 122 6.93 3.72 -11.11
C THR A 122 7.40 2.62 -10.16
N LEU A 123 6.54 2.18 -9.23
CA LEU A 123 6.86 1.14 -8.27
C LEU A 123 7.12 -0.20 -8.97
N MET A 124 6.36 -0.51 -10.03
CA MET A 124 6.60 -1.71 -10.81
C MET A 124 7.95 -1.68 -11.52
N ILE A 125 8.33 -0.58 -12.19
CA ILE A 125 9.66 -0.50 -12.83
C ILE A 125 10.77 -0.65 -11.79
N LYS A 126 10.54 -0.21 -10.55
CA LYS A 126 11.51 -0.33 -9.45
C LYS A 126 11.50 -1.66 -8.72
N GLY A 127 10.59 -2.59 -9.04
CA GLY A 127 10.52 -3.88 -8.34
C GLY A 127 10.04 -3.75 -6.90
N LYS A 128 9.33 -2.67 -6.58
CA LYS A 128 8.93 -2.31 -5.22
C LYS A 128 7.42 -2.20 -5.03
N LEU A 129 6.61 -2.67 -5.99
CA LEU A 129 5.18 -2.82 -5.79
C LEU A 129 4.88 -4.17 -5.12
N GLY A 130 4.36 -4.14 -3.89
CA GLY A 130 4.02 -5.35 -3.13
C GLY A 130 2.57 -5.77 -3.30
N GLY A 131 1.65 -4.82 -3.38
CA GLY A 131 0.22 -5.09 -3.45
C GLY A 131 -0.64 -3.84 -3.27
N PHE A 132 -1.94 -4.08 -3.14
CA PHE A 132 -2.97 -3.05 -3.09
C PHE A 132 -3.94 -3.26 -1.94
N HIS A 133 -4.35 -2.13 -1.35
CA HIS A 133 -5.60 -2.00 -0.64
C HIS A 133 -6.60 -1.27 -1.56
N PHE A 134 -7.65 -1.97 -1.96
CA PHE A 134 -8.68 -1.44 -2.84
C PHE A 134 -9.83 -0.84 -2.02
N ASN A 135 -10.13 0.42 -2.32
CA ASN A 135 -11.33 1.17 -1.96
C ASN A 135 -11.63 2.16 -3.09
N ASP A 136 -12.60 3.04 -2.89
CA ASP A 136 -12.76 4.26 -3.67
C ASP A 136 -12.96 5.45 -2.74
N SER A 137 -12.73 6.65 -3.26
CA SER A 137 -12.82 7.86 -2.47
C SER A 137 -13.16 9.10 -3.31
N LYS A 138 -13.63 10.14 -2.65
CA LYS A 138 -13.91 11.45 -3.25
C LYS A 138 -13.14 12.58 -2.59
N TYR A 139 -12.97 12.56 -1.27
CA TYR A 139 -12.40 13.67 -0.52
C TYR A 139 -11.06 13.33 0.13
N GLY A 140 -10.99 12.23 0.87
CA GLY A 140 -9.78 11.75 1.52
C GLY A 140 -9.69 10.24 1.48
N ASP A 141 -9.34 9.66 2.62
CA ASP A 141 -9.43 8.23 2.85
C ASP A 141 -10.87 7.86 3.24
N ASP A 142 -11.77 7.89 2.26
CA ASP A 142 -13.21 7.73 2.50
C ASP A 142 -13.63 6.26 2.65
N ASP A 143 -12.74 5.32 2.28
CA ASP A 143 -12.95 3.87 2.43
C ASP A 143 -14.24 3.32 1.79
N LEU A 144 -14.63 3.85 0.62
CA LEU A 144 -15.89 3.48 -0.03
C LEU A 144 -15.76 2.20 -0.86
N THR A 145 -16.91 1.64 -1.25
CA THR A 145 -17.04 0.54 -2.21
C THR A 145 -16.13 0.76 -3.43
N VAL A 146 -15.31 -0.24 -3.77
CA VAL A 146 -14.33 -0.16 -4.86
C VAL A 146 -15.02 0.19 -6.19
N GLY A 147 -14.50 1.20 -6.89
CA GLY A 147 -14.99 1.62 -8.21
C GLY A 147 -16.34 2.35 -8.21
N SER A 148 -16.90 2.69 -7.04
CA SER A 148 -18.21 3.36 -6.94
C SER A 148 -18.20 4.86 -7.26
N ILE A 149 -17.03 5.51 -7.21
CA ILE A 149 -16.85 6.95 -7.45
C ILE A 149 -16.06 7.19 -8.74
N LYS A 150 -14.92 6.52 -8.91
CA LYS A 150 -13.98 6.72 -10.02
C LYS A 150 -13.67 5.40 -10.75
N PRO A 151 -14.67 4.72 -11.35
CA PRO A 151 -14.45 3.44 -12.03
C PRO A 151 -13.42 3.50 -13.16
N TYR A 152 -13.27 4.64 -13.83
CA TYR A 152 -12.27 4.80 -14.88
C TYR A 152 -10.84 4.88 -14.32
N GLN A 153 -10.62 5.49 -13.14
CA GLN A 153 -9.31 5.47 -12.49
C GLN A 153 -8.93 4.05 -12.09
N LEU A 154 -9.89 3.27 -11.56
CA LEU A 154 -9.67 1.85 -11.26
C LEU A 154 -9.24 1.08 -12.53
N PHE A 155 -9.90 1.31 -13.66
CA PHE A 155 -9.48 0.75 -14.95
C PHE A 155 -8.06 1.17 -15.35
N LEU A 156 -7.69 2.45 -15.22
CA LEU A 156 -6.35 2.94 -15.57
C LEU A 156 -5.26 2.29 -14.69
N ILE A 157 -5.53 2.08 -13.40
CA ILE A 157 -4.64 1.34 -12.50
C ILE A 157 -4.51 -0.10 -12.99
N PHE A 158 -5.62 -0.78 -13.30
CA PHE A 158 -5.58 -2.15 -13.82
C PHE A 158 -4.89 -2.26 -15.18
N ASN A 159 -4.95 -1.22 -16.03
CA ASN A 159 -4.22 -1.17 -17.29
C ASN A 159 -2.71 -1.25 -17.06
N GLU A 160 -2.17 -0.44 -16.12
CA GLU A 160 -0.76 -0.52 -15.73
C GLU A 160 -0.41 -1.89 -15.15
N LEU A 161 -1.27 -2.45 -14.29
CA LEU A 161 -1.02 -3.75 -13.66
C LEU A 161 -0.97 -4.90 -14.65
N VAL A 162 -1.91 -4.94 -15.61
CA VAL A 162 -1.94 -5.98 -16.64
C VAL A 162 -0.69 -5.90 -17.52
N TYR A 163 -0.31 -4.70 -17.97
CA TYR A 163 0.91 -4.51 -18.75
C TYR A 163 2.15 -4.90 -17.94
N GLY A 164 2.24 -4.43 -16.69
CA GLY A 164 3.37 -4.64 -15.81
C GLY A 164 3.61 -6.08 -15.39
N VAL A 165 2.56 -6.82 -15.06
CA VAL A 165 2.68 -8.24 -14.72
C VAL A 165 3.15 -9.05 -15.93
N ARG A 166 2.69 -8.70 -17.15
CA ARG A 166 3.17 -9.31 -18.41
C ARG A 166 4.61 -8.93 -18.73
N ASN A 167 5.02 -7.71 -18.37
CA ASN A 167 6.34 -7.13 -18.66
C ASN A 167 7.10 -6.79 -17.36
N ASN A 168 7.20 -7.75 -16.43
CA ASN A 168 7.72 -7.51 -15.07
C ASN A 168 9.24 -7.33 -15.01
N THR A 169 9.76 -6.28 -15.65
CA THR A 169 11.19 -5.96 -15.74
C THR A 169 11.81 -5.58 -14.39
N GLY A 170 10.99 -5.05 -13.48
CA GLY A 170 11.41 -4.73 -12.11
C GLY A 170 11.53 -5.94 -11.19
N ASN A 171 11.12 -7.15 -11.60
CA ASN A 171 11.05 -8.34 -10.75
C ASN A 171 10.21 -8.14 -9.48
N ASN A 172 9.06 -7.49 -9.61
CA ASN A 172 8.07 -7.41 -8.51
C ASN A 172 7.64 -8.83 -8.10
N PRO A 173 7.29 -9.04 -6.82
CA PRO A 173 6.69 -10.29 -6.38
C PRO A 173 5.31 -10.47 -7.03
N PRO A 174 4.70 -11.67 -6.93
CA PRO A 174 3.26 -11.78 -7.09
C PRO A 174 2.56 -10.76 -6.20
N LEU A 175 1.76 -9.89 -6.82
CA LEU A 175 1.10 -8.80 -6.10
C LEU A 175 0.06 -9.35 -5.13
N ALA A 176 0.00 -8.78 -3.93
CA ALA A 176 -1.09 -9.03 -3.00
C ALA A 176 -2.30 -8.14 -3.36
N TRP A 177 -3.50 -8.71 -3.37
CA TRP A 177 -4.75 -8.02 -3.73
C TRP A 177 -5.68 -8.07 -2.52
N MET A 178 -5.92 -6.95 -1.87
CA MET A 178 -6.72 -6.86 -0.64
C MET A 178 -7.75 -5.73 -0.79
N ILE A 179 -8.93 -5.91 -0.20
CA ILE A 179 -9.90 -4.82 -0.05
C ILE A 179 -9.70 -4.26 1.36
N ASP A 180 -9.56 -2.94 1.45
CA ASP A 180 -9.53 -2.20 2.72
C ASP A 180 -10.58 -1.11 2.62
N ALA A 181 -11.71 -1.29 3.29
CA ALA A 181 -12.89 -0.44 3.13
C ALA A 181 -13.78 -0.47 4.38
N SER A 182 -14.55 0.60 4.57
CA SER A 182 -15.37 0.89 5.73
C SER A 182 -16.85 0.92 5.36
N HIS A 183 -17.60 -0.06 5.87
CA HIS A 183 -18.99 -0.29 5.51
C HIS A 183 -19.95 0.44 6.47
N ASN A 184 -20.07 1.76 6.31
CA ASN A 184 -20.77 2.59 7.29
C ASN A 184 -22.31 2.59 7.16
N VAL A 185 -22.83 2.49 5.93
CA VAL A 185 -24.27 2.69 5.63
C VAL A 185 -24.88 1.61 4.73
N LYS A 186 -24.10 0.63 4.31
CA LYS A 186 -24.53 -0.51 3.47
C LYS A 186 -24.37 -1.81 4.25
N ASP A 187 -25.06 -2.86 3.82
CA ASP A 187 -24.75 -4.22 4.27
C ASP A 187 -23.31 -4.56 3.84
N PRO A 188 -22.40 -4.94 4.77
CA PRO A 188 -21.01 -5.22 4.43
C PRO A 188 -20.84 -6.34 3.40
N LEU A 189 -21.71 -7.35 3.37
CA LEU A 189 -21.61 -8.44 2.40
C LEU A 189 -22.00 -7.97 0.99
N GLU A 190 -23.06 -7.18 0.87
CA GLU A 190 -23.46 -6.61 -0.42
C GLU A 190 -22.39 -5.67 -0.99
N ASP A 191 -21.77 -4.87 -0.12
CA ASP A 191 -20.69 -3.97 -0.50
C ASP A 191 -19.45 -4.73 -0.99
N LEU A 192 -19.03 -5.76 -0.26
CA LEU A 192 -17.90 -6.61 -0.67
C LEU A 192 -18.17 -7.32 -2.00
N ILE A 193 -19.40 -7.78 -2.26
CA ILE A 193 -19.78 -8.36 -3.55
C ILE A 193 -19.63 -7.32 -4.67
N GLN A 194 -20.15 -6.10 -4.47
CA GLN A 194 -20.02 -5.01 -5.45
C GLN A 194 -18.56 -4.65 -5.71
N SER A 195 -17.74 -4.58 -4.66
CA SER A 195 -16.32 -4.29 -4.76
C SER A 195 -15.58 -5.36 -5.57
N LEU A 196 -15.87 -6.65 -5.34
CA LEU A 196 -15.31 -7.75 -6.12
C LEU A 196 -15.75 -7.70 -7.59
N GLU A 197 -17.00 -7.35 -7.88
CA GLU A 197 -17.49 -7.17 -9.24
C GLU A 197 -16.76 -6.02 -9.95
N ALA A 198 -16.61 -4.86 -9.30
CA ALA A 198 -15.91 -3.71 -9.86
C ALA A 198 -14.44 -4.03 -10.17
N ILE A 199 -13.74 -4.69 -9.25
CA ILE A 199 -12.37 -5.18 -9.45
C ILE A 199 -12.29 -6.09 -10.69
N ARG A 200 -13.20 -7.05 -10.81
CA ARG A 200 -13.22 -7.99 -11.95
C ARG A 200 -13.53 -7.28 -13.27
N ILE A 201 -14.44 -6.31 -13.27
CA ILE A 201 -14.78 -5.52 -14.46
C ILE A 201 -13.56 -4.72 -14.92
N ALA A 202 -12.90 -3.98 -14.02
CA ALA A 202 -11.73 -3.19 -14.37
C ALA A 202 -10.58 -4.06 -14.87
N TYR A 203 -10.33 -5.20 -14.20
CA TYR A 203 -9.35 -6.19 -14.65
C TYR A 203 -9.67 -6.75 -16.04
N ALA A 204 -10.93 -7.16 -16.28
CA ALA A 204 -11.35 -7.70 -17.57
C ALA A 204 -11.22 -6.65 -18.69
N GLN A 205 -11.57 -5.40 -18.42
CA GLN A 205 -11.39 -4.30 -19.38
C GLN A 205 -9.91 -4.09 -19.72
N ALA A 206 -9.02 -4.09 -18.73
CA ALA A 206 -7.59 -3.97 -18.95
C ALA A 206 -6.99 -5.13 -19.76
N LEU A 207 -7.52 -6.35 -19.59
CA LEU A 207 -7.11 -7.51 -20.41
C LEU A 207 -7.44 -7.37 -21.90
N LEU A 208 -8.43 -6.55 -22.25
CA LEU A 208 -8.88 -6.32 -23.62
C LEU A 208 -8.11 -5.22 -24.36
N VAL A 209 -7.21 -4.50 -23.68
CA VAL A 209 -6.41 -3.44 -24.30
C VAL A 209 -5.41 -4.05 -25.29
N ASP A 210 -5.43 -3.53 -26.53
CA ASP A 210 -4.45 -3.86 -27.56
C ASP A 210 -3.15 -3.09 -27.31
N ASN A 211 -2.22 -3.75 -26.62
CA ASN A 211 -0.93 -3.15 -26.26
C ASN A 211 -0.04 -2.87 -27.47
N ILE A 212 -0.20 -3.63 -28.57
CA ILE A 212 0.58 -3.39 -29.79
C ILE A 212 0.11 -2.09 -30.43
N ALA A 213 -1.21 -1.95 -30.62
CA ALA A 213 -1.78 -0.72 -31.17
C ALA A 213 -1.52 0.50 -30.26
N LEU A 214 -1.46 0.31 -28.94
CA LEU A 214 -1.13 1.38 -27.99
C LEU A 214 0.34 1.82 -28.08
N GLU A 215 1.28 0.89 -28.23
CA GLU A 215 2.71 1.21 -28.37
C GLU A 215 3.05 1.89 -29.71
N GLU A 216 2.24 1.66 -30.75
CA GLU A 216 2.43 2.25 -32.09
C GLU A 216 1.84 3.67 -32.25
N ALA A 217 0.97 4.12 -31.32
CA ALA A 217 0.24 5.39 -31.40
C ALA A 217 1.05 6.62 -30.96
#